data_AF-A0A0U4BIF0-F1
#
_entry.id   AF-A0A0U4BIF0-F1
#
_cell.length_a   1.000
_cell.length_b   1.000
_cell.length_c   1.000
_cell.angle_alpha   90.00
_cell.angle_beta   90.00
_cell.angle_gamma   90.00
#
_symmetry.space_group_name_H-M   'P 1'
#
loop_
_entity.id
_entity.type
_entity.pdbx_description
1 polymer ?
#
loop_
_entity_poly.entity_id
_entity_poly.type
_entity_poly.pdbx_seq_one_letter_code
_entity_poly.pdbx_strand_id
1 'polypeptide(L)'
;MTVKLEGAESFLGKLRVYATGASKRVQQTVAASLLQIESDAKDLAPVDTGLLRGSIHANLSGRLAGSVTVSVNYAKWVEFGNGRNKPQPFLYPAYHKNKAAFLANLKEALKFRF
;
A
#
# COMPACT_ATOMS: atom_id res chain seq x y z
N MET A 1 -4.23 45.61 -24.14
CA MET A 1 -2.88 45.03 -24.35
C MET A 1 -2.92 43.62 -23.77
N THR A 2 -3.18 42.61 -24.61
CA THR A 2 -3.39 41.23 -24.16
C THR A 2 -2.05 40.50 -24.29
N VAL A 3 -1.34 40.32 -23.18
CA VAL A 3 -0.08 39.58 -23.17
C VAL A 3 -0.43 38.10 -23.32
N LYS A 4 -0.22 37.54 -24.53
CA LYS A 4 -0.31 36.10 -24.75
C LYS A 4 0.89 35.44 -24.06
N LEU A 5 0.65 34.81 -22.91
CA LEU A 5 1.63 34.01 -22.20
C LEU A 5 1.80 32.65 -22.92
N GLU A 6 2.51 32.61 -24.05
CA GLU A 6 2.82 31.34 -24.75
C GLU A 6 3.52 30.31 -23.84
N GLY A 7 4.31 30.79 -22.86
CA GLY A 7 4.96 29.93 -21.88
C GLY A 7 4.01 29.30 -20.86
N ALA A 8 2.83 29.88 -20.61
CA ALA A 8 1.89 29.37 -19.62
C ALA A 8 1.24 28.06 -20.10
N GLU A 9 0.83 27.98 -21.36
CA GLU A 9 0.25 26.76 -21.96
C GLU A 9 1.26 25.59 -21.96
N SER A 10 2.52 25.88 -22.31
CA SER A 10 3.61 24.87 -22.27
C SER A 10 3.90 24.39 -20.84
N PHE A 11 3.90 25.31 -19.86
CA PHE A 11 4.10 24.97 -18.46
C PHE A 11 2.93 24.14 -17.90
N LEU A 12 1.68 24.52 -18.19
CA LEU A 12 0.49 23.76 -17.82
C LEU A 12 0.48 22.36 -18.44
N GLY A 13 0.93 22.24 -19.70
CA GLY A 13 1.13 20.95 -20.36
C GLY A 13 2.12 20.05 -19.60
N LYS A 14 3.30 20.56 -19.27
CA LYS A 14 4.31 19.83 -18.50
C LYS A 14 3.81 19.46 -17.10
N LEU A 15 3.07 20.36 -16.45
CA LEU A 15 2.50 20.13 -15.12
C LEU A 15 1.45 19.02 -15.13
N ARG A 16 0.59 18.95 -16.15
CA ARG A 16 -0.38 17.84 -16.31
C ARG A 16 0.30 16.50 -16.53
N VAL A 17 1.31 16.46 -17.41
CA VAL A 17 2.09 15.24 -17.67
C VAL A 17 2.80 14.80 -16.39
N TYR A 18 3.34 15.74 -15.63
CA TYR A 18 3.92 15.45 -14.33
C TYR A 18 2.89 14.88 -13.35
N ALA A 19 1.74 15.54 -13.17
CA ALA A 19 0.72 15.12 -12.22
C ALA A 19 0.18 13.71 -12.51
N THR A 20 0.00 13.39 -13.80
CA THR A 20 -0.41 12.05 -14.24
C THR A 20 0.69 11.00 -14.03
N GLY A 21 1.94 11.33 -14.35
CA GLY A 21 3.10 10.45 -14.12
C GLY A 21 3.40 10.22 -12.63
N ALA A 22 3.27 11.24 -11.79
CA ALA A 22 3.40 11.13 -10.34
C ALA A 22 2.28 10.23 -9.77
N SER A 23 1.03 10.45 -10.18
CA SER A 23 -0.11 9.63 -9.75
C SER A 23 0.09 8.14 -10.10
N LYS A 24 0.62 7.85 -11.30
CA LYS A 24 0.92 6.47 -11.73
C LYS A 24 2.02 5.83 -10.86
N ARG A 25 3.09 6.56 -10.57
CA ARG A 25 4.20 6.08 -9.70
C ARG A 25 3.71 5.81 -8.27
N VAL A 26 2.89 6.69 -7.73
CA VAL A 26 2.28 6.50 -6.40
C VAL A 26 1.39 5.26 -6.39
N GLN A 27 0.52 5.10 -7.39
CA GLN A 27 -0.35 3.93 -7.50
C GLN A 27 0.45 2.61 -7.55
N GLN A 28 1.53 2.57 -8.33
CA GLN A 28 2.43 1.41 -8.39
C GLN A 28 3.12 1.13 -7.06
N THR A 29 3.56 2.19 -6.37
CA THR A 29 4.19 2.08 -5.05
C THR A 29 3.22 1.51 -4.01
N VAL A 30 1.97 2.02 -3.98
CA VAL A 30 0.92 1.53 -3.09
C VAL A 30 0.61 0.05 -3.37
N ALA A 31 0.42 -0.31 -4.64
CA ALA A 31 0.16 -1.70 -5.02
C ALA A 31 1.30 -2.64 -4.60
N ALA A 32 2.55 -2.26 -4.88
CA ALA A 32 3.72 -3.05 -4.50
C ALA A 32 3.82 -3.25 -2.98
N SER A 33 3.62 -2.19 -2.20
CA SER A 33 3.69 -2.28 -0.74
C SER A 33 2.54 -3.09 -0.15
N LEU A 34 1.33 -3.03 -0.72
CA LEU A 34 0.22 -3.88 -0.27
C LEU A 34 0.53 -5.37 -0.51
N LEU A 35 1.10 -5.72 -1.67
CA LEU A 35 1.50 -7.09 -1.97
C LEU A 35 2.64 -7.57 -1.06
N GLN A 36 3.59 -6.71 -0.72
CA GLN A 36 4.64 -7.03 0.25
C GLN A 36 4.07 -7.28 1.64
N ILE A 37 3.14 -6.44 2.10
CA ILE A 37 2.45 -6.63 3.39
C ILE A 37 1.64 -7.93 3.37
N GLU A 38 0.94 -8.24 2.29
CA GLU A 38 0.21 -9.50 2.14
C GLU A 38 1.15 -10.71 2.22
N SER A 39 2.28 -10.68 1.51
CA SER A 39 3.28 -11.74 1.53
C SER A 39 3.85 -11.94 2.93
N ASP A 40 4.31 -10.86 3.57
CA ASP A 40 4.86 -10.92 4.92
C ASP A 40 3.81 -11.39 5.95
N ALA A 41 2.56 -10.97 5.81
CA ALA A 41 1.47 -11.41 6.66
C ALA A 41 1.18 -12.92 6.47
N LYS A 42 1.28 -13.43 5.23
CA LYS A 42 1.15 -14.86 4.94
C LYS A 42 2.29 -15.69 5.53
N ASP A 43 3.52 -15.17 5.49
CA ASP A 43 4.69 -15.85 6.04
C ASP A 43 4.62 -15.94 7.57
N LEU A 44 4.19 -14.86 8.23
CA LEU A 44 4.04 -14.78 9.68
C LEU A 44 2.82 -15.53 10.21
N ALA A 45 1.78 -15.70 9.38
CA ALA A 45 0.56 -16.35 9.82
C ALA A 45 0.81 -17.84 10.16
N PRO A 46 0.27 -18.34 11.29
CA PRO A 46 0.44 -19.74 11.68
C PRO A 46 -0.20 -20.69 10.66
N VAL A 47 0.47 -21.82 10.42
CA VAL A 47 -0.06 -22.90 9.57
C VAL A 47 -0.77 -23.90 10.46
N ASP A 48 -2.07 -24.03 10.24
CA ASP A 48 -2.86 -25.12 10.79
C ASP A 48 -3.47 -25.90 9.62
N THR A 49 -4.48 -25.32 8.95
CA THR A 49 -5.09 -25.83 7.72
C THR A 49 -4.69 -25.05 6.46
N GLY A 50 -3.90 -23.98 6.61
CA GLY A 50 -3.55 -23.04 5.53
C GLY A 50 -4.65 -22.03 5.17
N LEU A 51 -5.88 -22.21 5.67
CA LEU A 51 -7.03 -21.35 5.35
C LEU A 51 -6.83 -19.90 5.80
N LEU A 52 -6.21 -19.67 6.97
CA LEU A 52 -5.87 -18.33 7.44
C LEU A 52 -4.96 -17.61 6.43
N ARG A 53 -3.86 -18.24 6.02
CA ARG A 53 -2.92 -17.70 5.01
C ARG A 53 -3.61 -17.42 3.68
N GLY A 54 -4.43 -18.36 3.22
CA GLY A 54 -5.18 -18.24 1.98
C GLY A 54 -6.21 -17.10 1.98
N SER A 55 -6.64 -16.65 3.17
CA SER A 55 -7.67 -15.60 3.33
C SER A 55 -7.14 -14.17 3.45
N ILE A 56 -5.81 -13.98 3.45
CA ILE A 56 -5.17 -12.67 3.51
C ILE A 56 -5.07 -12.13 2.08
N HIS A 57 -5.66 -10.96 1.84
CA HIS A 57 -5.72 -10.36 0.52
C HIS A 57 -5.44 -8.85 0.57
N ALA A 58 -4.54 -8.39 -0.30
CA ALA A 58 -4.41 -6.99 -0.64
C ALA A 58 -5.53 -6.57 -1.59
N ASN A 59 -6.21 -5.49 -1.23
CA ASN A 59 -7.23 -4.85 -2.03
C ASN A 59 -6.83 -3.39 -2.30
N LEU A 60 -6.82 -3.01 -3.57
CA LEU A 60 -6.64 -1.62 -3.96
C LEU A 60 -7.99 -0.91 -3.86
N SER A 61 -8.06 0.07 -2.96
CA SER A 61 -9.26 0.89 -2.73
C SER A 61 -9.02 2.26 -3.35
N GLY A 62 -9.47 2.42 -4.61
CA GLY A 62 -9.26 3.63 -5.39
C GLY A 62 -7.90 3.67 -6.09
N ARG A 63 -7.43 4.87 -6.46
CA ARG A 63 -6.19 5.04 -7.26
C ARG A 63 -4.92 5.11 -6.43
N LEU A 64 -4.99 5.60 -5.20
CA LEU A 64 -3.81 5.96 -4.39
C LEU A 64 -3.84 5.35 -2.99
N ALA A 65 -4.78 4.44 -2.73
CA ALA A 65 -4.95 3.78 -1.44
C ALA A 65 -5.34 2.32 -1.62
N GLY A 66 -5.19 1.55 -0.55
CA GLY A 66 -5.66 0.18 -0.47
C GLY A 66 -5.54 -0.33 0.94
N SER A 67 -6.04 -1.54 1.14
CA SER A 67 -6.12 -2.21 2.42
C SER A 67 -5.71 -3.66 2.28
N VAL A 68 -5.15 -4.23 3.35
CA VAL A 68 -4.97 -5.68 3.46
C VAL A 68 -6.02 -6.20 4.43
N THR A 69 -6.83 -7.14 3.98
CA THR A 69 -7.95 -7.69 4.75
C THR A 69 -7.79 -9.19 4.91
N VAL A 70 -8.45 -9.73 5.93
CA VAL A 70 -8.47 -11.15 6.23
C VAL A 70 -9.92 -11.60 6.29
N SER A 71 -10.30 -12.58 5.47
CA SER A 71 -11.70 -12.98 5.30
C SER A 71 -12.24 -13.91 6.40
N VAL A 72 -11.39 -14.39 7.30
CA VAL A 72 -11.78 -15.38 8.31
C VAL A 72 -12.07 -14.73 9.66
N ASN A 73 -13.24 -15.04 10.22
CA ASN A 73 -13.72 -14.41 11.47
C ASN A 73 -12.77 -14.60 12.65
N TYR A 74 -12.06 -15.74 12.69
CA TYR A 74 -11.15 -16.06 13.79
C TYR A 74 -9.79 -15.37 13.72
N ALA A 75 -9.46 -14.71 12.60
CA ALA A 75 -8.19 -14.00 12.42
C ALA A 75 -7.92 -12.99 13.55
N LYS A 76 -8.96 -12.31 14.03
CA LYS A 76 -8.84 -11.35 15.14
C LYS A 76 -8.34 -12.00 16.42
N TRP A 77 -8.85 -13.19 16.76
CA TRP A 77 -8.40 -13.92 17.95
C TRP A 77 -7.00 -14.49 17.77
N VAL A 78 -6.59 -14.81 16.54
CA VAL A 78 -5.21 -15.21 16.25
C VAL A 78 -4.26 -14.02 16.43
N GLU A 79 -4.58 -12.86 15.86
CA GLU A 79 -3.74 -11.66 15.92
C GLU A 79 -3.55 -11.15 17.36
N PHE A 80 -4.66 -11.02 18.11
CA PHE A 80 -4.67 -10.36 19.42
C PHE A 80 -4.73 -11.35 20.60
N GLY A 81 -4.89 -12.64 20.33
CA GLY A 81 -5.14 -13.63 21.37
C GLY A 81 -6.56 -13.55 21.93
N ASN A 82 -6.84 -14.41 22.89
CA ASN A 82 -8.05 -14.37 23.71
C ASN A 82 -7.70 -14.87 25.12
N GLY A 83 -8.67 -14.88 26.05
CA GLY A 83 -8.42 -15.31 27.43
C GLY A 83 -7.93 -16.77 27.58
N ARG A 84 -7.93 -17.57 26.52
CA ARG A 84 -7.47 -18.97 26.51
C ARG A 84 -6.17 -19.17 25.71
N ASN A 85 -5.96 -18.37 24.66
CA ASN A 85 -4.87 -18.54 23.68
C ASN A 85 -4.02 -17.26 23.61
N LYS A 86 -2.68 -17.43 23.60
CA LYS A 86 -1.73 -16.31 23.40
C LYS A 86 -1.87 -15.71 21.99
N PRO A 87 -1.62 -14.40 21.82
CA PRO A 87 -1.58 -13.76 20.51
C PRO A 87 -0.49 -14.35 19.61
N GLN A 88 -0.82 -14.53 18.34
CA GLN A 88 0.09 -14.90 17.24
C GLN A 88 -0.07 -13.84 16.15
N PRO A 89 0.50 -12.64 16.36
CA PRO A 89 0.32 -11.52 15.45
C PRO A 89 1.03 -11.79 14.13
N PHE A 90 0.34 -11.53 13.04
CA PHE A 90 0.83 -11.73 11.67
C PHE A 90 0.62 -10.49 10.81
N LEU A 91 -0.50 -9.77 11.00
CA LEU A 91 -0.85 -8.63 10.16
C LEU A 91 -0.20 -7.33 10.65
N TYR A 92 -0.27 -7.05 11.96
CA TYR A 92 0.36 -5.89 12.56
C TYR A 92 1.89 -5.86 12.37
N PRO A 93 2.63 -6.96 12.62
CA PRO A 93 4.08 -6.99 12.36
C PRO A 93 4.41 -6.83 10.88
N ALA A 94 3.64 -7.43 9.95
CA ALA A 94 3.83 -7.26 8.52
C ALA A 94 3.68 -5.79 8.08
N TYR A 95 2.67 -5.08 8.62
CA TYR A 95 2.51 -3.65 8.38
C TYR A 95 3.72 -2.84 8.87
N HIS A 96 4.16 -3.06 10.12
CA HIS A 96 5.28 -2.29 10.69
C HIS A 96 6.59 -2.52 9.97
N LYS A 97 6.87 -3.77 9.57
CA LYS A 97 8.04 -4.13 8.77
C LYS A 97 8.12 -3.33 7.46
N ASN A 98 6.99 -3.17 6.78
CA ASN A 98 6.94 -2.51 5.47
C ASN A 98 6.74 -0.98 5.54
N LYS A 99 6.33 -0.43 6.68
CA LYS A 99 5.98 0.98 6.84
C LYS A 99 7.11 1.94 6.43
N ALA A 100 8.34 1.69 6.87
CA ALA A 100 9.48 2.56 6.58
C ALA A 100 9.81 2.58 5.09
N ALA A 101 9.86 1.40 4.46
CA ALA A 101 10.13 1.25 3.03
C ALA A 101 9.02 1.91 2.18
N PHE A 102 7.75 1.71 2.55
CA PHE A 102 6.62 2.36 1.89
C PHE A 102 6.75 3.89 1.91
N LEU A 103 7.05 4.48 3.07
CA LEU A 103 7.22 5.94 3.18
C LEU A 103 8.41 6.46 2.36
N ALA A 104 9.51 5.71 2.29
CA ALA A 104 10.65 6.06 1.46
C ALA A 104 10.29 6.02 -0.04
N ASN A 105 9.64 4.95 -0.49
CA ASN A 105 9.22 4.78 -1.88
C ASN A 105 8.16 5.81 -2.28
N LEU A 106 7.25 6.16 -1.38
CA LEU A 106 6.25 7.21 -1.61
C LEU A 106 6.89 8.58 -1.83
N LYS A 107 7.89 8.92 -1.00
CA LYS A 107 8.65 10.17 -1.17
C LYS A 107 9.36 10.20 -2.52
N GLU A 108 9.95 9.08 -2.94
CA GLU A 108 10.62 8.97 -4.24
C GLU A 108 9.64 9.09 -5.41
N ALA A 109 8.46 8.46 -5.31
CA ALA A 109 7.41 8.54 -6.33
C ALA A 109 6.91 9.98 -6.56
N LEU A 110 6.94 10.81 -5.52
CA LEU A 110 6.51 12.21 -5.55
C LEU A 110 7.61 13.19 -5.99
N LYS A 111 8.85 12.74 -6.19
CA LYS A 111 9.91 13.64 -6.67
C LYS A 111 9.66 14.06 -8.11
N PHE A 112 9.84 15.37 -8.32
CA PHE A 112 9.92 15.97 -9.64
C PHE A 112 11.22 15.53 -10.30
N ARG A 113 11.12 14.80 -11.42
CA ARG A 113 12.28 14.40 -12.23
C ARG A 113 12.18 15.16 -13.56
N PHE A 114 13.23 15.89 -13.89
CA PHE A 114 13.41 16.60 -15.16
C PHE A 114 13.97 15.64 -16.21
#